data_AF-A0A3B8HLY2-F1
#
_entry.id   AF-A0A3B8HLY2-F1
#
_cell.length_a   1.000
_cell.length_b   1.000
_cell.length_c   1.000
_cell.angle_alpha   90.00
_cell.angle_beta   90.00
_cell.angle_gamma   90.00
#
_symmetry.space_group_name_H-M   'P 1'
#
loop_
_entity.id
_entity.type
_entity.pdbx_description
1 polymer ?
#
loop_
_entity_poly.entity_id
_entity_poly.type
_entity_poly.pdbx_seq_one_letter_code
_entity_poly.pdbx_strand_id
1 'polypeptide(L)' 'MSDVRHLLPCPITVLKTKLGRKSYARLFEVLSGKVRCPAELAPQIEAATNGAISRSDLRPDLWPPLNKVS' A
#
# COMPACT_ATOMS: atom_id res chain seq x y z
N MET A 1 -4.42 10.37 3.44
CA MET A 1 -4.01 9.23 2.59
C MET A 1 -5.12 8.94 1.63
N SER A 2 -4.80 8.66 0.38
CA SER A 2 -5.78 8.35 -0.65
C SER A 2 -6.21 6.89 -0.57
N ASP A 3 -7.43 6.59 -1.01
CA ASP A 3 -7.90 5.21 -1.15
C ASP A 3 -7.25 4.57 -2.39
N VAL A 4 -6.38 3.60 -2.17
CA VAL A 4 -5.60 2.92 -3.22
C VAL A 4 -6.13 1.53 -3.57
N ARG A 5 -7.30 1.14 -3.05
CA ARG A 5 -7.87 -0.19 -3.31
C ARG A 5 -8.16 -0.45 -4.79
N HIS A 6 -8.44 0.61 -5.55
CA HIS A 6 -8.68 0.54 -6.99
C HIS A 6 -7.43 0.17 -7.81
N LEU A 7 -6.23 0.29 -7.22
CA LEU A 7 -4.95 -0.07 -7.83
C LEU A 7 -4.55 -1.52 -7.58
N LEU A 8 -5.35 -2.27 -6.80
CA LEU A 8 -5.00 -3.64 -6.44
C LEU A 8 -4.99 -4.55 -7.68
N PRO A 9 -3.87 -5.23 -7.99
CA PRO A 9 -3.79 -6.13 -9.14
C PRO A 9 -4.43 -7.49 -8.87
N CYS A 10 -4.86 -7.74 -7.63
CA CYS A 10 -5.47 -8.98 -7.19
C CYS A 10 -6.39 -8.73 -5.99
N PRO A 11 -7.28 -9.68 -5.66
CA PRO A 11 -8.10 -9.58 -4.46
C PRO A 11 -7.24 -9.38 -3.21
N ILE A 12 -7.69 -8.52 -2.30
CA ILE A 12 -6.98 -8.20 -1.06
C ILE A 12 -6.72 -9.45 -0.18
N THR A 13 -7.52 -10.52 -0.32
CA THR A 13 -7.27 -11.83 0.32
C THR A 13 -5.99 -12.49 -0.17
N VAL A 14 -5.70 -12.39 -1.47
CA VAL A 14 -4.45 -12.89 -2.08
C VAL A 14 -3.27 -12.03 -1.63
N LEU A 15 -3.43 -10.71 -1.64
CA LEU A 15 -2.40 -9.79 -1.14
C LEU A 15 -2.05 -10.07 0.33
N LYS A 16 -3.06 -10.35 1.17
CA LYS A 16 -2.87 -10.74 2.57
C LYS A 16 -1.97 -11.99 2.70
N THR A 17 -2.23 -13.01 1.88
CA THR A 17 -1.42 -14.24 1.85
C THR A 17 0.02 -13.96 1.42
N LYS A 18 0.20 -13.13 0.37
CA LYS A 18 1.54 -12.70 -0.07
C LYS A 18 2.32 -11.95 1.01
N LEU A 19 1.63 -11.14 1.82
CA LEU A 19 2.22 -10.38 2.92
C LEU A 19 2.41 -11.21 4.20
N GLY A 20 1.97 -12.47 4.25
CA GLY A 20 2.05 -13.32 5.45
C GLY A 20 1.25 -12.78 6.64
N ARG A 21 0.22 -11.96 6.42
CA ARG A 21 -0.51 -11.26 7.50
C ARG A 21 -1.73 -12.02 7.98
N LYS A 22 -1.95 -12.03 9.30
CA LYS A 22 -3.08 -12.73 9.94
C LYS A 22 -4.41 -11.97 9.80
N SER A 23 -4.41 -10.64 9.83
CA SER A 23 -5.65 -9.83 9.83
C SER A 23 -5.92 -9.11 8.49
N TYR A 24 -7.13 -9.31 7.97
CA TYR A 24 -7.68 -8.64 6.78
C TYR A 24 -8.07 -7.19 7.07
N ALA A 25 -8.74 -6.95 8.21
CA ALA A 25 -9.32 -5.65 8.56
C ALA A 25 -8.26 -4.54 8.55
N ARG A 26 -7.08 -4.84 9.12
CA ARG A 26 -6.00 -3.86 9.19
C ARG A 26 -5.41 -3.51 7.83
N LEU A 27 -5.29 -4.49 6.93
CA LEU A 27 -4.81 -4.23 5.57
C LEU A 27 -5.83 -3.42 4.78
N PHE A 28 -7.12 -3.73 4.92
CA PHE A 28 -8.20 -2.99 4.28
C PHE A 28 -8.27 -1.52 4.75
N GLU A 29 -8.16 -1.27 6.05
CA GLU A 29 -8.12 0.08 6.62
C GLU A 29 -6.94 0.90 6.12
N VAL A 30 -5.77 0.27 5.98
CA VAL A 30 -4.58 0.92 5.42
C VAL A 30 -4.80 1.29 3.95
N LEU A 31 -5.26 0.35 3.12
CA LEU A 31 -5.45 0.58 1.69
C LEU A 31 -6.60 1.54 1.37
N SER A 32 -7.63 1.59 2.23
CA SER A 32 -8.71 2.57 2.13
C SER A 32 -8.36 3.95 2.69
N GLY A 33 -7.14 4.13 3.23
CA GLY A 33 -6.69 5.40 3.81
C GLY A 33 -7.33 5.73 5.17
N LYS A 34 -8.16 4.84 5.75
CA LYS A 34 -8.75 5.01 7.08
C LYS A 34 -7.69 5.01 8.19
N VAL A 35 -6.59 4.31 7.96
CA VAL A 35 -5.49 4.17 8.90
C VAL A 35 -4.17 4.50 8.21
N ARG A 36 -3.29 5.19 8.93
CA ARG A 36 -1.93 5.48 8.48
C ARG A 36 -1.15 4.17 8.21
N CYS A 37 -0.62 4.02 7.01
CA CYS A 37 0.24 2.88 6.66
C CYS A 37 1.52 2.88 7.53
N PRO A 38 1.88 1.80 8.24
CA PRO A 38 3.17 1.67 8.89
C PRO A 38 4.32 1.80 7.88
N ALA A 39 5.45 2.41 8.29
CA ALA A 39 6.57 2.67 7.38
C ALA A 39 7.12 1.36 6.78
N GLU A 40 7.27 0.32 7.59
CA GLU A 40 7.76 -1.00 7.16
C GLU A 40 6.79 -1.74 6.23
N LEU A 41 5.50 -1.39 6.28
CA LEU A 41 4.47 -2.06 5.47
C LEU A 41 4.44 -1.53 4.04
N ALA A 42 4.75 -0.24 3.83
CA ALA A 42 4.64 0.37 2.51
C ALA A 42 5.53 -0.32 1.44
N PRO A 43 6.83 -0.62 1.70
CA PRO A 43 7.65 -1.39 0.77
C PRO A 43 7.18 -2.83 0.57
N GLN A 44 6.61 -3.46 1.60
CA GLN A 44 6.08 -4.83 1.48
C GLN A 44 4.86 -4.87 0.57
N ILE A 45 3.95 -3.89 0.68
CA ILE A 45 2.78 -3.77 -0.21
C ILE A 45 3.25 -3.49 -1.64
N GLU A 46 4.20 -2.59 -1.84
CA GLU A 46 4.76 -2.29 -3.17
C GLU A 46 5.35 -3.55 -3.81
N ALA A 47 6.19 -4.29 -3.09
CA ALA A 47 6.75 -5.55 -3.58
C ALA A 47 5.67 -6.62 -3.86
N ALA A 48 4.70 -6.79 -2.96
CA ALA A 48 3.64 -7.81 -3.11
C ALA A 48 2.65 -7.48 -4.24
N THR A 49 2.53 -6.20 -4.61
CA THR A 49 1.74 -5.70 -5.73
C THR A 49 2.55 -5.49 -7.00
N ASN A 50 3.84 -5.85 -6.99
CA ASN A 50 4.76 -5.66 -8.12
C ASN A 50 4.77 -4.20 -8.64
N GLY A 51 4.72 -3.23 -7.72
CA GLY A 51 4.73 -1.80 -8.02
C GLY A 51 3.38 -1.20 -8.42
N ALA A 52 2.28 -1.96 -8.46
CA ALA A 52 0.95 -1.40 -8.76
C ALA A 52 0.47 -0.40 -7.70
N ILE A 53 0.87 -0.58 -6.44
CA ILE A 53 0.73 0.42 -5.38
C ILE A 53 2.13 0.83 -4.97
N SER A 54 2.50 2.09 -5.18
CA SER A 54 3.80 2.59 -4.76
C SER A 54 3.83 2.87 -3.25
N ARG A 55 5.01 2.73 -2.65
CA ARG A 55 5.25 3.20 -1.28
C ARG A 55 4.93 4.69 -1.11
N SER A 56 5.06 5.48 -2.18
CA SER A 56 4.73 6.91 -2.23
C SER A 56 3.22 7.17 -2.16
N ASP A 57 2.39 6.28 -2.69
CA ASP A 57 0.92 6.38 -2.57
C ASP A 57 0.47 6.17 -1.12
N LEU A 58 1.17 5.26 -0.42
CA LEU A 58 0.87 4.88 0.95
C LEU A 58 1.47 5.83 1.99
N ARG A 59 2.67 6.35 1.74
CA ARG A 59 3.45 7.18 2.66
C ARG A 59 4.22 8.27 1.91
N PRO A 60 3.51 9.25 1.33
CA PRO A 60 4.15 10.38 0.64
C PRO A 60 5.00 11.25 1.58
N ASP A 61 4.75 11.19 2.89
CA ASP A 61 5.54 11.85 3.92
C ASP A 61 6.94 11.27 4.10
N LEU A 62 7.14 9.99 3.79
CA LEU A 62 8.45 9.31 3.84
C LEU A 62 9.07 9.12 2.46
N TRP A 63 8.22 8.89 1.45
CA TRP A 63 8.61 8.69 0.07
C TRP A 63 7.80 9.66 -0.81
N PRO A 64 8.16 10.95 -0.85
CA PRO A 64 7.47 11.90 -1.70
C PRO A 64 7.53 11.44 -3.17
N PRO A 65 6.43 11.63 -3.93
CA PRO A 65 6.42 11.27 -5.34
C PRO A 65 7.52 12.03 -6.07
N LEU A 66 8.28 11.30 -6.89
CA LEU A 66 9.35 11.86 -7.74
C LEU A 66 8.72 12.66 -8.89
N ASN A 67 7.94 13.70 -8.61
CA ASN A 67 7.51 14.63 -9.64
C ASN A 67 8.68 15.57 -9.95
N LYS A 68 9.42 15.13 -10.99
CA LYS A 68 10.15 15.90 -12.00
C LYS A 68 10.41 17.35 -11.60
N VAL A 69 11.63 17.61 -11.11
CA VAL A 69 12.22 18.93 -11.28
C VAL A 69 12.18 19.22 -12.78
N SER A 70 11.48 20.29 -13.15
CA SER A 70 11.39 20.79 -14.53
C SER A 70 12.75 21.24 -15.04
#